data_AF-A0A180EWX9-F1
#
_entry.id   AF-A0A180EWX9-F1
#
_cell.length_a   1.000
_cell.length_b   1.000
_cell.length_c   1.000
_cell.angle_alpha   90.00
_cell.angle_beta   90.00
_cell.angle_gamma   90.00
#
_symmetry.space_group_name_H-M   'P 1'
#
loop_
_entity.id
_entity.type
_entity.pdbx_description
1 polymer ?
#
loop_
_entity_poly.entity_id
_entity_poly.type
_entity_poly.pdbx_seq_one_letter_code
_entity_poly.pdbx_strand_id
1 'polypeptide(L)'
;MGLITVVTVLCETNSFRLFSNIRQAVSYAGLDAVLKESGKFKGRTRISKKGNAAIRQCLFMPALSAANHNKNMQAFYARIVEKNPQAKRKAIVACMRKLLTLIFVLWKKEEEYDENYLWGKNVGKARTKADRREEAPSADKGKRDTTCPAFDRPCRTMHGLRSSLNGSKSVD
;
A
#
# COMPACT_ATOMS: atom_id res chain seq x y z
N MET A 1 -2.36 -12.86 14.99
CA MET A 1 -1.70 -12.98 13.67
C MET A 1 -0.23 -13.29 13.92
N GLY A 2 0.39 -14.20 13.15
CA GLY A 2 1.81 -14.52 13.35
C GLY A 2 2.71 -13.50 12.65
N LEU A 3 3.85 -13.14 13.25
CA LEU A 3 4.77 -12.15 12.69
C LEU A 3 5.23 -12.51 11.28
N ILE A 4 5.58 -13.79 11.06
CA ILE A 4 5.99 -14.32 9.75
C ILE A 4 4.91 -14.05 8.70
N THR A 5 3.64 -14.29 9.02
CA THR A 5 2.54 -14.10 8.06
C THR A 5 2.40 -12.63 7.65
N VAL A 6 2.58 -11.69 8.58
CA VAL A 6 2.51 -10.25 8.30
C VAL A 6 3.68 -9.82 7.44
N VAL A 7 4.90 -10.25 7.76
CA VAL A 7 6.10 -9.97 6.95
C VAL A 7 5.95 -10.49 5.54
N THR A 8 5.51 -11.74 5.36
CA THR A 8 5.27 -12.32 4.03
C THR A 8 4.26 -11.50 3.23
N VAL A 9 3.14 -11.10 3.83
CA VAL A 9 2.13 -10.27 3.14
C VAL A 9 2.72 -8.92 2.74
N LEU A 10 3.52 -8.28 3.61
CA LEU A 10 4.14 -6.99 3.31
C LEU A 10 5.19 -7.08 2.21
N CYS A 11 6.05 -8.11 2.24
CA CYS A 11 7.05 -8.36 1.20
C CYS A 11 6.39 -8.62 -0.16
N GLU A 12 5.39 -9.50 -0.21
CA GLU A 12 4.69 -9.86 -1.45
C GLU A 12 3.87 -8.69 -2.04
N THR A 13 3.48 -7.73 -1.21
CA THR A 13 2.70 -6.55 -1.62
C THR A 13 3.53 -5.27 -1.75
N ASN A 14 4.85 -5.35 -1.53
CA ASN A 14 5.76 -4.19 -1.49
C ASN A 14 5.21 -3.05 -0.60
N SER A 15 4.85 -3.39 0.64
CA SER A 15 4.29 -2.46 1.64
C SER A 15 3.06 -1.67 1.13
N PHE A 16 2.24 -2.32 0.32
CA PHE A 16 1.04 -1.77 -0.32
C PHE A 16 1.23 -0.47 -1.13
N ARG A 17 2.46 -0.07 -1.44
CA ARG A 17 2.77 1.20 -2.13
C ARG A 17 2.11 1.33 -3.49
N LEU A 18 1.88 0.20 -4.15
CA LEU A 18 1.32 0.13 -5.51
C LEU A 18 -0.21 0.17 -5.54
N PHE A 19 -0.89 0.03 -4.40
CA PHE A 19 -2.35 -0.09 -4.35
C PHE A 19 -3.00 1.18 -3.86
N SER A 20 -3.80 1.82 -4.71
CA SER A 20 -4.63 2.97 -4.31
C SER A 20 -5.93 2.52 -3.67
N ASN A 21 -6.45 1.34 -4.06
CA ASN A 21 -7.76 0.83 -3.69
C ASN A 21 -7.69 -0.58 -3.09
N ILE A 22 -8.50 -0.83 -2.06
CA ILE A 22 -8.69 -2.14 -1.41
C ILE A 22 -9.03 -3.22 -2.44
N ARG A 23 -9.85 -2.89 -3.44
CA ARG A 23 -10.24 -3.84 -4.49
C ARG A 23 -9.05 -4.36 -5.29
N GLN A 24 -8.05 -3.51 -5.54
CA GLN A 24 -6.83 -3.90 -6.23
C GLN A 24 -5.99 -4.86 -5.37
N ALA A 25 -5.84 -4.57 -4.07
CA ALA A 25 -5.14 -5.46 -3.15
C ALA A 25 -5.81 -6.84 -3.04
N VAL A 26 -7.14 -6.88 -2.97
CA VAL A 26 -7.92 -8.13 -2.92
C VAL A 26 -7.79 -8.94 -4.22
N SER A 27 -7.84 -8.26 -5.37
CA SER A 27 -7.67 -8.91 -6.69
C SER A 27 -6.25 -9.42 -6.89
N TYR A 28 -5.25 -8.66 -6.44
CA TYR A 28 -3.83 -9.08 -6.44
C TYR A 28 -3.61 -10.34 -5.61
N ALA A 29 -4.23 -10.44 -4.43
CA ALA A 29 -4.21 -11.66 -3.62
C ALA A 29 -5.04 -12.83 -4.24
N GLY A 30 -5.91 -12.55 -5.21
CA GLY A 30 -6.82 -13.54 -5.79
C GLY A 30 -7.89 -14.02 -4.81
N LEU A 31 -8.31 -13.15 -3.89
CA LEU A 31 -9.39 -13.42 -2.91
C LEU A 31 -10.76 -12.91 -3.41
N ASP A 32 -10.82 -12.44 -4.65
CA ASP A 32 -12.04 -12.07 -5.35
C ASP A 32 -12.71 -13.29 -6.00
N ALA A 33 -14.04 -13.26 -6.03
CA ALA A 33 -14.85 -14.27 -6.68
C ALA A 33 -15.08 -13.84 -8.14
N VAL A 34 -14.64 -14.68 -9.09
CA VAL A 34 -14.73 -14.42 -10.53
C VAL A 34 -15.74 -15.38 -11.15
N LEU A 35 -16.64 -14.82 -11.95
CA LEU A 35 -17.53 -15.57 -12.83
C LEU A 35 -16.76 -15.91 -14.12
N LYS A 36 -16.71 -17.19 -14.46
CA LYS A 36 -16.17 -17.64 -15.75
C LYS A 36 -17.33 -17.89 -16.70
N GLU A 37 -17.59 -16.91 -17.56
CA GLU A 37 -18.57 -17.01 -18.62
C GLU A 37 -17.86 -16.85 -19.96
N SER A 38 -18.03 -17.82 -20.86
CA SER A 38 -17.84 -17.61 -22.30
C SER A 38 -19.24 -17.62 -22.91
N GLY A 39 -19.52 -16.92 -24.00
CA GLY A 39 -20.89 -16.65 -24.46
C GLY A 39 -21.86 -17.85 -24.54
N LYS A 40 -21.36 -19.10 -24.58
CA LYS A 40 -22.16 -20.35 -24.53
C LYS A 40 -22.10 -21.12 -23.20
N PHE A 41 -21.17 -20.80 -22.30
CA PHE A 41 -20.94 -21.51 -21.04
C PHE A 41 -21.04 -20.57 -19.83
N LYS A 42 -22.01 -20.84 -18.94
CA LYS A 42 -22.09 -20.20 -17.62
C LYS A 42 -21.46 -21.10 -16.58
N GLY A 43 -20.24 -20.78 -16.18
CA GLY A 43 -19.50 -21.51 -15.14
C GLY A 43 -19.94 -21.15 -13.73
N ARG A 44 -19.56 -22.00 -12.76
CA ARG A 44 -19.73 -21.68 -11.33
C ARG A 44 -18.76 -20.58 -10.90
N THR A 45 -19.23 -19.65 -10.06
CA THR A 45 -18.37 -18.64 -9.43
C THR A 45 -17.32 -19.32 -8.55
N ARG A 46 -16.05 -19.04 -8.82
CA ARG A 46 -14.91 -19.56 -8.06
C ARG A 46 -13.95 -18.41 -7.73
N ILE A 47 -13.13 -18.62 -6.72
CA ILE A 47 -12.03 -17.68 -6.42
C ILE A 47 -11.09 -17.58 -7.62
N SER A 48 -10.54 -16.39 -7.84
CA SER A 48 -9.52 -16.17 -8.86
C SER A 48 -8.25 -16.97 -8.53
N LYS A 49 -7.75 -17.74 -9.50
CA LYS A 49 -6.42 -18.37 -9.42
C LYS A 49 -5.30 -17.50 -9.99
N LYS A 50 -5.64 -16.31 -10.51
CA LYS A 50 -4.68 -15.42 -11.20
C LYS A 50 -3.81 -14.62 -10.23
N GLY A 51 -4.24 -14.44 -8.98
CA GLY A 51 -3.50 -13.67 -7.98
C GLY A 51 -2.36 -14.45 -7.32
N ASN A 52 -1.65 -13.79 -6.42
CA ASN A 52 -0.51 -14.34 -5.70
C ASN A 52 -0.90 -15.56 -4.82
N ALA A 53 -0.26 -16.70 -5.06
CA ALA A 53 -0.54 -17.94 -4.33
C ALA A 53 0.01 -17.95 -2.90
N ALA A 54 1.15 -17.30 -2.66
CA ALA A 54 1.79 -17.22 -1.35
C ALA A 54 0.89 -16.48 -0.35
N ILE A 55 0.30 -15.35 -0.77
CA ILE A 55 -0.65 -14.59 0.08
C ILE A 55 -1.87 -15.43 0.46
N ARG A 56 -2.39 -16.25 -0.47
CA ARG A 56 -3.51 -17.14 -0.15
C ARG A 56 -3.14 -18.23 0.85
N GLN A 57 -1.95 -18.79 0.72
CA GLN A 57 -1.48 -19.84 1.64
C GLN A 57 -1.22 -19.25 3.04
N CYS A 58 -0.54 -18.11 3.13
CA CYS A 58 -0.18 -17.51 4.41
C CYS A 58 -1.40 -16.99 5.19
N LEU A 59 -2.44 -16.49 4.49
CA LEU A 59 -3.67 -15.99 5.13
C LEU A 59 -4.65 -17.09 5.54
N PHE A 60 -4.47 -18.33 5.07
CA PHE A 60 -5.41 -19.41 5.36
C PHE A 60 -5.41 -19.78 6.85
N MET A 61 -4.23 -20.03 7.43
CA MET A 61 -4.11 -20.41 8.84
C MET A 61 -4.57 -19.29 9.80
N PRO A 62 -4.19 -18.01 9.59
CA PRO A 62 -4.71 -16.94 10.42
C PRO A 62 -6.22 -16.70 10.27
N ALA A 63 -6.80 -16.95 9.10
CA ALA A 63 -8.25 -16.87 8.92
C ALA A 63 -9.00 -17.93 9.73
N LEU A 64 -8.47 -19.15 9.77
CA LEU A 64 -9.02 -20.22 10.63
C LEU A 64 -8.92 -19.85 12.11
N SER A 65 -7.74 -19.40 12.55
CA SER A 65 -7.54 -18.98 13.94
C SER A 65 -8.47 -17.81 14.31
N ALA A 66 -8.58 -16.79 13.46
CA ALA A 66 -9.44 -15.65 13.69
C ALA A 66 -10.93 -16.03 13.77
N ALA A 67 -11.39 -16.98 12.95
CA ALA A 67 -12.77 -17.44 12.99
C ALA A 67 -13.15 -18.13 14.31
N ASN A 68 -12.17 -18.70 15.03
CA ASN A 68 -12.39 -19.39 16.29
C ASN A 68 -12.23 -18.49 17.52
N HIS A 69 -11.25 -17.58 17.52
CA HIS A 69 -10.88 -16.81 18.71
C HIS A 69 -11.50 -15.41 18.75
N ASN A 70 -11.68 -14.77 17.60
CA ASN A 70 -12.15 -13.39 17.55
C ASN A 70 -13.68 -13.34 17.39
N LYS A 71 -14.39 -12.82 18.40
CA LYS A 71 -15.87 -12.73 18.40
C LYS A 71 -16.44 -12.06 17.14
N ASN A 72 -15.82 -10.97 16.67
CA ASN A 72 -16.25 -10.27 15.46
C ASN A 72 -16.09 -11.09 14.17
N MET A 73 -15.05 -11.91 14.09
CA MET A 73 -14.80 -12.76 12.92
C MET A 73 -15.64 -14.02 12.99
N GLN A 74 -15.86 -14.56 14.19
CA GLN A 74 -16.74 -15.68 14.44
C GLN A 74 -18.19 -15.35 14.06
N ALA A 75 -18.71 -14.20 14.48
CA ALA A 75 -20.04 -13.74 14.10
C ALA A 75 -20.18 -13.53 12.58
N PHE A 76 -19.12 -13.02 11.93
CA PHE A 76 -19.09 -12.87 10.47
C PHE A 76 -19.07 -14.23 9.76
N TYR A 77 -18.28 -15.18 10.24
CA TYR A 77 -18.23 -16.53 9.72
C TYR A 77 -19.58 -17.25 9.88
N ALA A 78 -20.15 -17.22 11.09
CA ALA A 78 -21.46 -17.82 11.40
C ALA A 78 -22.55 -17.29 10.46
N ARG A 79 -22.65 -15.97 10.29
CA ARG A 79 -23.61 -15.32 9.37
C ARG A 79 -23.49 -15.82 7.93
N ILE A 80 -22.28 -16.12 7.45
CA ILE A 80 -22.08 -16.63 6.09
C ILE A 80 -22.47 -18.10 6.00
N VAL A 81 -22.13 -18.88 7.02
CA VAL A 81 -22.47 -20.30 7.10
C VAL A 81 -23.97 -20.50 7.21
N GLU A 82 -24.69 -19.69 7.99
CA GLU A 82 -26.15 -19.70 8.06
C GLU A 82 -26.80 -19.47 6.69
N LYS A 83 -26.29 -18.50 5.93
CA LYS A 83 -26.77 -18.22 4.57
C LYS A 83 -26.43 -19.32 3.57
N ASN A 84 -25.31 -20.02 3.77
CA ASN A 84 -24.78 -21.00 2.83
C ASN A 84 -24.15 -22.19 3.58
N PRO A 85 -24.97 -23.08 4.16
CA PRO A 85 -24.49 -24.14 5.05
C PRO A 85 -23.57 -25.14 4.35
N GLN A 86 -23.76 -25.35 3.04
CA GLN A 86 -22.93 -26.24 2.23
C GLN A 86 -21.55 -25.64 1.85
N ALA A 87 -21.30 -24.37 2.17
CA ALA A 87 -20.15 -23.62 1.65
C ALA A 87 -19.21 -23.08 2.73
N LYS A 88 -18.89 -23.88 3.76
CA LYS A 88 -17.95 -23.51 4.85
C LYS A 88 -16.61 -22.97 4.33
N ARG A 89 -16.07 -23.55 3.25
CA ARG A 89 -14.85 -23.06 2.58
C ARG A 89 -14.99 -21.63 2.05
N LYS A 90 -16.16 -21.23 1.54
CA LYS A 90 -16.40 -19.85 1.07
C LYS A 90 -16.39 -18.86 2.24
N ALA A 91 -16.89 -19.27 3.41
CA ALA A 91 -16.86 -18.45 4.61
C ALA A 91 -15.42 -18.18 5.07
N ILE A 92 -14.54 -19.19 5.04
CA ILE A 92 -13.11 -19.00 5.35
C ILE A 92 -12.45 -18.02 4.37
N VAL A 93 -12.70 -18.16 3.06
CA VAL A 93 -12.17 -17.23 2.04
C VAL A 93 -12.68 -15.79 2.29
N ALA A 94 -13.93 -15.63 2.70
CA ALA A 94 -14.46 -14.32 3.07
C ALA A 94 -13.74 -13.74 4.29
N CYS A 95 -13.42 -14.56 5.30
CA CYS A 95 -12.60 -14.16 6.44
C CYS A 95 -11.19 -13.74 5.99
N MET A 96 -10.53 -14.50 5.11
CA MET A 96 -9.22 -14.13 4.54
C MET A 96 -9.26 -12.74 3.89
N ARG A 97 -10.29 -12.47 3.07
CA ARG A 97 -10.48 -11.17 2.44
C ARG A 97 -10.68 -10.05 3.46
N LYS A 98 -11.43 -10.32 4.53
CA LYS A 98 -11.67 -9.34 5.61
C LYS A 98 -10.37 -9.02 6.36
N LEU A 99 -9.55 -10.03 6.65
CA LEU A 99 -8.24 -9.85 7.28
C LEU A 99 -7.28 -9.04 6.40
N LEU A 100 -7.20 -9.35 5.10
CA LEU A 100 -6.38 -8.56 4.17
C LEU A 100 -6.85 -7.10 4.11
N THR A 101 -8.16 -6.87 4.13
CA THR A 101 -8.72 -5.51 4.14
C THR A 101 -8.35 -4.77 5.42
N LEU A 102 -8.39 -5.44 6.58
CA LEU A 102 -7.97 -4.85 7.86
C LEU A 102 -6.49 -4.44 7.81
N ILE A 103 -5.60 -5.34 7.36
CA ILE A 103 -4.17 -5.04 7.21
C ILE A 103 -3.96 -3.79 6.35
N PHE A 104 -4.63 -3.71 5.19
CA PHE A 104 -4.51 -2.57 4.29
C PHE A 104 -5.00 -1.26 4.91
N VAL A 105 -6.12 -1.28 5.64
CA VAL A 105 -6.69 -0.08 6.26
C VAL A 105 -5.81 0.41 7.41
N LEU A 106 -5.35 -0.49 8.28
CA LEU A 106 -4.45 -0.15 9.39
C LEU A 106 -3.14 0.42 8.87
N TRP A 107 -2.57 -0.19 7.81
CA TRP A 107 -1.37 0.30 7.17
C TRP A 107 -1.53 1.72 6.60
N LYS A 108 -2.66 1.99 5.93
CA LYS A 108 -2.90 3.30 5.30
C LYS A 108 -3.22 4.41 6.30
N LYS A 109 -3.83 4.06 7.43
CA LYS A 109 -4.21 5.00 8.48
C LYS A 109 -3.15 5.17 9.57
N GLU A 110 -2.17 4.28 9.62
CA GLU A 110 -1.18 4.21 10.71
C GLU A 110 -1.86 4.16 12.09
N GLU A 111 -2.96 3.41 12.17
CA GLU A 111 -3.75 3.21 13.39
C GLU A 111 -3.57 1.78 13.92
N GLU A 112 -3.65 1.62 15.24
CA GLU A 112 -3.67 0.31 15.88
C GLU A 112 -5.01 -0.41 15.68
N TYR A 113 -4.98 -1.73 15.71
CA TYR A 113 -6.21 -2.53 15.59
C TYR A 113 -7.03 -2.47 16.87
N ASP A 114 -8.23 -1.89 16.78
CA ASP A 114 -9.23 -1.91 17.84
C ASP A 114 -10.32 -2.96 17.55
N GLU A 115 -10.52 -3.87 18.49
CA GLU A 115 -11.58 -4.87 18.44
C GLU A 115 -12.98 -4.27 18.51
N ASN A 116 -13.14 -3.10 19.14
CA ASN A 116 -14.42 -2.43 19.32
C ASN A 116 -14.70 -1.37 18.25
N TYR A 117 -13.97 -1.39 17.13
CA TYR A 117 -14.14 -0.41 16.06
C TYR A 117 -15.57 -0.43 15.48
N LEU A 118 -16.38 0.56 15.87
CA LEU A 118 -17.74 0.75 15.36
C LEU A 118 -17.70 1.55 14.06
N TRP A 119 -17.92 0.86 12.94
CA TRP A 119 -18.08 1.50 11.64
C TRP A 119 -19.27 2.48 11.65
N GLY A 120 -19.02 3.77 11.40
CA GLY A 120 -20.07 4.76 11.19
C GLY A 120 -20.52 5.59 12.40
N LYS A 121 -19.81 5.55 13.54
CA LYS A 121 -19.90 6.65 14.50
C LYS A 121 -18.97 7.78 14.06
N ASN A 122 -19.47 9.02 14.05
CA ASN A 122 -18.65 10.23 13.98
C ASN A 122 -17.69 10.21 15.17
N VAL A 123 -16.51 9.61 15.00
CA VAL A 123 -15.46 9.69 16.02
C VAL A 123 -14.93 11.12 15.92
N GLY A 124 -15.53 11.99 16.73
CA GLY A 124 -15.01 13.31 16.99
C GLY A 124 -13.54 13.17 17.39
N LYS A 125 -12.69 13.62 16.47
CA LYS A 125 -11.27 13.93 16.60
C LYS A 125 -10.85 14.25 18.05
N ALA A 126 -10.48 13.23 18.82
CA ALA A 126 -9.66 13.38 20.01
C ALA A 126 -8.22 13.04 19.62
N ARG A 127 -7.55 14.00 18.97
CA ARG A 127 -6.09 13.95 18.84
C ARG A 127 -5.52 14.20 20.23
N THR A 128 -5.18 13.16 20.97
CA THR A 128 -4.40 13.32 22.19
C THR A 128 -2.99 13.74 21.78
N LYS A 129 -2.61 14.97 22.09
CA LYS A 129 -1.23 15.45 22.07
C LYS A 129 -0.42 14.58 23.06
N ALA A 130 0.18 13.48 22.62
CA ALA A 130 1.11 12.72 23.46
C ALA A 130 2.36 12.25 22.70
N ASP A 131 2.25 11.95 21.40
CA ASP A 131 3.41 11.46 20.64
C ASP A 131 4.18 12.61 19.97
N ARG A 132 4.86 13.40 20.81
CA ARG A 132 5.99 14.26 20.41
C ARG A 132 7.13 14.05 21.38
N ARG A 133 7.91 13.00 21.13
CA ARG A 133 9.25 12.62 21.64
C ARG A 133 9.35 11.14 21.23
N GLU A 134 10.19 10.66 20.31
CA GLU A 134 11.55 11.03 19.92
C GLU A 134 11.76 10.68 18.44
N GLU A 135 12.14 11.65 17.62
CA GLU A 135 13.07 11.41 16.51
C GLU A 135 14.14 12.49 16.63
N ALA A 136 15.38 12.04 16.81
CA ALA A 136 16.55 12.86 17.03
C ALA A 136 16.84 13.79 15.82
N PRO A 137 17.39 15.00 16.03
CA PRO A 137 17.82 15.85 14.95
C PRO A 137 19.14 15.35 14.38
N SER A 138 19.11 14.77 13.18
CA SER A 138 20.31 14.62 12.34
C SER A 138 20.08 15.38 11.02
N ALA A 139 20.70 16.56 10.91
CA ALA A 139 21.05 17.22 9.66
C ALA A 139 21.74 18.56 10.02
N ASP A 140 23.05 18.48 10.24
CA ASP A 140 23.98 19.59 10.14
C ASP A 140 23.83 20.24 8.76
N LYS A 141 23.23 21.44 8.70
CA LYS A 141 23.23 22.29 7.50
C LYS A 141 24.42 23.22 7.60
N GLY A 142 25.54 22.79 7.04
CA GLY A 142 26.66 23.66 6.73
C GLY A 142 26.19 24.88 5.93
N LYS A 143 26.33 26.06 6.54
CA LYS A 143 26.15 27.37 5.93
C LYS A 143 27.10 27.49 4.73
N ARG A 144 26.55 27.66 3.53
CA ARG A 144 27.30 28.28 2.43
C ARG A 144 27.25 29.78 2.67
N ASP A 145 28.26 30.30 3.35
CA ASP A 145 28.44 31.73 3.50
C ASP A 145 28.77 32.32 2.12
N THR A 146 27.78 33.01 1.56
CA THR A 146 27.98 33.97 0.48
C THR A 146 28.65 35.20 1.05
N THR A 147 29.99 35.21 1.05
CA THR A 147 30.80 36.41 1.18
C THR A 147 31.90 36.38 0.13
N CYS A 148 31.79 37.28 -0.84
CA CYS A 148 32.89 37.64 -1.72
C CYS A 148 33.83 38.59 -0.94
N PRO A 149 35.14 38.33 -0.87
CA PRO A 149 36.12 39.38 -0.75
C PRO A 149 36.69 39.66 -2.15
N ALA A 150 36.45 40.87 -2.63
CA ALA A 150 37.16 41.44 -3.77
C ALA A 150 38.64 41.68 -3.43
N PHE A 151 39.45 41.87 -4.48
CA PHE A 151 40.87 42.25 -4.54
C PHE A 151 41.91 41.13 -4.37
N ASP A 152 42.48 40.64 -5.49
CA ASP A 152 43.71 41.24 -6.01
C ASP A 152 44.15 40.67 -7.38
N ARG A 153 44.62 41.58 -8.25
CA ARG A 153 45.49 41.41 -9.45
C ARG A 153 44.88 41.59 -10.86
N PRO A 154 45.70 42.15 -11.79
CA PRO A 154 45.33 43.37 -12.49
C PRO A 154 44.95 43.18 -13.97
N CYS A 155 44.23 44.19 -14.44
CA CYS A 155 43.92 44.49 -15.83
C CYS A 155 45.15 44.38 -16.74
N ARG A 156 45.07 43.58 -17.82
CA ARG A 156 45.96 43.73 -18.98
C ARG A 156 45.12 43.88 -20.24
N THR A 157 45.21 45.09 -20.76
CA THR A 157 44.55 45.64 -21.93
C THR A 157 45.22 45.19 -23.24
N MET A 158 44.37 45.07 -24.27
CA MET A 158 44.55 45.53 -25.66
C MET A 158 45.10 44.60 -26.76
N HIS A 159 44.48 44.83 -27.94
CA HIS A 159 44.73 44.33 -29.31
C HIS A 159 44.33 42.86 -29.55
N GLY A 160 43.44 42.52 -30.48
CA GLY A 160 43.07 43.13 -31.76
C GLY A 160 43.33 42.09 -32.86
N LEU A 161 42.34 41.85 -33.74
CA LEU A 161 42.34 41.15 -35.05
C LEU A 161 41.11 40.23 -35.13
N ARG A 162 40.01 40.70 -35.74
CA ARG A 162 39.67 40.67 -37.17
C ARG A 162 39.31 39.28 -37.72
N SER A 163 38.18 39.32 -38.43
CA SER A 163 37.81 38.60 -39.65
C SER A 163 37.49 37.11 -39.59
N SER A 164 36.26 36.80 -40.06
CA SER A 164 35.95 36.01 -41.27
C SER A 164 34.75 35.11 -40.97
N LEU A 165 33.53 35.53 -41.32
CA LEU A 165 32.84 35.31 -42.61
C LEU A 165 32.09 33.97 -42.69
N ASN A 166 30.88 34.08 -43.22
CA ASN A 166 29.95 33.08 -43.78
C ASN A 166 28.99 32.47 -42.72
N GLY A 167 27.67 32.71 -42.74
CA GLY A 167 26.74 32.65 -43.89
C GLY A 167 26.42 31.18 -44.17
N SER A 168 25.20 30.67 -44.33
CA SER A 168 23.85 31.17 -44.62
C SER A 168 22.89 29.96 -44.44
N LYS A 169 21.59 30.16 -44.16
CA LYS A 169 20.40 29.77 -45.01
C LYS A 169 20.62 28.49 -45.86
N SER A 170 19.74 27.50 -45.96
CA SER A 170 18.27 27.46 -46.14
C SER A 170 17.89 25.97 -46.37
N VAL A 171 16.70 25.52 -45.94
CA VAL A 171 15.61 24.98 -46.80
C VAL A 171 16.01 23.77 -47.66
N ASP A 172 15.60 22.57 -47.25
CA ASP A 172 14.70 21.63 -47.94
C ASP A 172 14.51 20.35 -47.10
#